data_AF-A0A5J4KJW7-F1
#
_entry.id   AF-A0A5J4KJW7-F1
#
_cell.length_a   1.000
_cell.length_b   1.000
_cell.length_c   1.000
_cell.angle_alpha   90.00
_cell.angle_beta   90.00
_cell.angle_gamma   90.00
#
_symmetry.space_group_name_H-M   'P 1'
#
loop_
_entity.id
_entity.type
_entity.pdbx_description
1 polymer ?
#
loop_
_entity_poly.entity_id
_entity_poly.type
_entity_poly.pdbx_seq_one_letter_code
_entity_poly.pdbx_strand_id
1 'polypeptide(L)'
;MPIHYHFKTYRSSLLFLLIVILLMSSVGNGLWPRPMQAAYAMSSIEQVFEQSAHEFEVPAPILKALCYLEGRLSNHGGTPSIDDGYGCMHLLAHGSQATLAMAAKDLKVSQELLKTDLATNIRGGAAVLRDDMRLVAGSSRSLDSWYTVLGVYSGASTPDVAEMYADAVYKIVQQGFTATADNGELILLQPQNVRPKVFGHSPIGALARLQPWQPALPKGCAHTGKTDYPGAINCIVNAKKFDCNRVPDKAPCNYEGAKRPKEYPVTFVGIHDIEGSAMDALNYMHNVKSTISVHYIVSSDGTVYQTLHDNDIGYHFGNYWYNQRAVGIEHTGYAATGYQWYNATQYLASAKLTAYLLKKYHIPLDRAHVIGHGSVPAPTVALMPNHVDPGPYWLWGYYFSLINAAGVAYPRNMGMSTKMITVSSEKGRVPLGRHGRETASNYNFFPLYTGPSTHSALAPRAGNDATDETNNIEAGISYAYTNFTLDKAGTGLRMYQIWYGLETHLRDKKSSHRNSARQVWLALPARSINRGGTGMVVLLTDNSKIYSQPGTDDKYQIGDAPKGATFVSGLSVQDHDDDWYEINYNHRQAWISESSIDF
;
A
#
# COMPACT_ATOMS: atom_id res chain seq x y z
N MET A 1 92.10 -44.05 -14.49
CA MET A 1 91.95 -42.88 -13.58
C MET A 1 91.53 -41.69 -14.42
N PRO A 2 90.64 -40.77 -14.00
CA PRO A 2 89.50 -40.88 -13.08
C PRO A 2 88.17 -40.26 -13.63
N ILE A 3 87.04 -40.68 -13.02
CA ILE A 3 85.81 -39.93 -12.66
C ILE A 3 84.79 -39.44 -13.74
N HIS A 4 83.49 -39.69 -13.43
CA HIS A 4 82.20 -39.13 -13.91
C HIS A 4 81.47 -39.78 -15.10
N TYR A 5 80.29 -40.41 -14.89
CA TYR A 5 78.95 -39.79 -14.91
C TYR A 5 77.83 -40.80 -14.61
N HIS A 6 76.75 -40.29 -14.03
CA HIS A 6 75.47 -40.93 -13.68
C HIS A 6 74.73 -41.62 -14.84
N PHE A 7 73.97 -42.70 -14.56
CA PHE A 7 72.50 -42.79 -14.65
C PHE A 7 71.99 -44.24 -14.57
N LYS A 8 70.73 -44.40 -14.11
CA LYS A 8 69.91 -45.61 -13.87
C LYS A 8 70.04 -46.14 -12.43
N THR A 9 69.05 -46.01 -11.56
CA THR A 9 67.70 -46.56 -11.70
C THR A 9 66.78 -46.00 -10.59
N TYR A 10 65.70 -45.31 -10.95
CA TYR A 10 64.56 -45.05 -10.07
C TYR A 10 63.29 -45.36 -10.86
N ARG A 11 62.80 -46.59 -10.77
CA ARG A 11 61.51 -46.99 -11.37
C ARG A 11 60.71 -47.98 -10.53
N SER A 12 61.00 -48.11 -9.23
CA SER A 12 60.40 -49.16 -8.39
C SER A 12 59.71 -48.67 -7.12
N SER A 13 59.85 -47.40 -6.72
CA SER A 13 59.40 -46.94 -5.40
C SER A 13 58.15 -46.05 -5.38
N LEU A 14 57.51 -45.81 -6.54
CA LEU A 14 56.31 -44.96 -6.64
C LEU A 14 54.99 -45.73 -6.75
N LEU A 15 55.00 -47.05 -6.92
CA LEU A 15 53.76 -47.85 -6.98
C LEU A 15 53.27 -48.32 -5.61
N PHE A 16 54.11 -48.33 -4.56
CA PHE A 16 53.70 -48.84 -3.25
C PHE A 16 53.05 -47.77 -2.34
N LEU A 17 53.23 -46.48 -2.62
CA LEU A 17 52.63 -45.40 -1.83
C LEU A 17 51.18 -45.07 -2.25
N LEU A 18 50.76 -45.49 -3.44
CA LEU A 18 49.42 -45.21 -4.00
C LEU A 18 48.36 -46.25 -3.61
N ILE A 19 48.75 -47.43 -3.12
CA ILE A 19 47.80 -48.49 -2.73
C ILE A 19 47.38 -48.39 -1.25
N VAL A 20 48.18 -47.77 -0.38
CA VAL A 20 47.83 -47.61 1.04
C VAL A 20 46.87 -46.42 1.27
N ILE A 21 46.89 -45.40 0.41
CA ILE A 21 45.96 -44.24 0.51
C ILE A 21 44.55 -44.58 -0.05
N LEU A 22 44.42 -45.63 -0.87
CA LEU A 22 43.16 -46.05 -1.48
C LEU A 22 42.36 -47.09 -0.67
N LEU A 23 42.88 -47.55 0.47
CA LEU A 23 42.19 -48.51 1.35
C LEU A 23 41.70 -47.92 2.69
N MET A 24 41.93 -46.63 2.95
CA MET A 24 41.34 -45.92 4.11
C MET A 24 40.21 -44.94 3.75
N SER A 25 39.75 -44.92 2.49
CA SER A 25 38.66 -44.06 2.04
C SER A 25 37.34 -44.80 1.77
N SER A 26 37.26 -46.10 2.04
CA SER A 26 36.05 -46.92 1.77
C SER A 26 35.33 -47.46 3.01
N VAL A 27 35.72 -47.07 4.23
CA VAL A 27 34.97 -47.39 5.45
C VAL A 27 34.74 -46.10 6.24
N GLY A 28 33.67 -45.37 5.90
CA GLY A 28 33.34 -44.13 6.61
C GLY A 28 32.18 -43.29 6.07
N ASN A 29 31.58 -43.64 4.93
CA ASN A 29 30.40 -42.92 4.39
C ASN A 29 29.09 -43.59 4.77
N GLY A 30 28.95 -43.99 6.04
CA GLY A 30 27.71 -44.46 6.61
C GLY A 30 27.52 -43.86 8.00
N LEU A 31 26.54 -42.96 8.13
CA LEU A 31 25.91 -42.55 9.40
C LEU A 31 26.62 -41.48 10.24
N TRP A 32 27.11 -40.40 9.65
CA TRP A 32 27.17 -39.12 10.36
C TRP A 32 26.01 -38.24 9.88
N PRO A 33 25.07 -37.82 10.76
CA PRO A 33 24.02 -36.90 10.35
C PRO A 33 24.69 -35.60 9.90
N ARG A 34 24.46 -35.20 8.64
CA ARG A 34 24.81 -33.85 8.22
C ARG A 34 24.13 -32.88 9.19
N PRO A 35 24.82 -31.84 9.70
CA PRO A 35 24.15 -30.84 10.52
C PRO A 35 22.97 -30.27 9.70
N MET A 36 21.75 -30.35 10.25
CA MET A 36 20.51 -29.95 9.58
C MET A 36 20.62 -28.58 8.88
N GLN A 37 21.36 -27.65 9.50
CA GLN A 37 21.70 -26.33 8.96
C GLN A 37 22.24 -26.33 7.52
N ALA A 38 23.14 -27.27 7.19
CA ALA A 38 23.76 -27.34 5.88
C ALA A 38 22.86 -27.98 4.81
N ALA A 39 21.88 -28.80 5.22
CA ALA A 39 20.91 -29.40 4.32
C ALA A 39 19.82 -28.40 3.88
N TYR A 40 19.41 -27.50 4.77
CA TYR A 40 18.46 -26.42 4.48
C TYR A 40 19.04 -25.35 3.54
N ALA A 41 20.32 -24.98 3.70
CA ALA A 41 20.99 -23.99 2.85
C ALA A 41 21.12 -24.43 1.36
N MET A 42 20.93 -25.71 1.05
CA MET A 42 20.94 -26.26 -0.31
C MET A 42 19.54 -26.65 -0.82
N SER A 43 18.51 -26.53 0.01
CA SER A 43 17.14 -26.90 -0.34
C SER A 43 16.46 -25.77 -1.10
N SER A 44 15.53 -26.13 -1.98
CA SER A 44 14.65 -25.16 -2.61
C SER A 44 13.70 -24.55 -1.56
N ILE A 45 13.25 -23.32 -1.70
CA ILE A 45 12.32 -22.65 -0.77
C ILE A 45 11.02 -23.45 -0.62
N GLU A 46 10.53 -24.06 -1.71
CA GLU A 46 9.39 -24.99 -1.65
C GLU A 46 9.68 -26.16 -0.69
N GLN A 47 10.86 -26.77 -0.78
CA GLN A 47 11.29 -27.81 0.15
C GLN A 47 11.46 -27.28 1.57
N VAL A 48 11.95 -26.04 1.74
CA VAL A 48 12.07 -25.43 3.06
C VAL A 48 10.70 -25.30 3.73
N PHE A 49 9.64 -24.92 3.00
CA PHE A 49 8.29 -24.89 3.56
C PHE A 49 7.84 -26.26 4.03
N GLU A 50 7.99 -27.30 3.21
CA GLU A 50 7.58 -28.67 3.57
C GLU A 50 8.41 -29.24 4.72
N GLN A 51 9.71 -28.98 4.73
CA GLN A 51 10.61 -29.42 5.79
C GLN A 51 10.33 -28.68 7.11
N SER A 52 10.11 -27.37 7.07
CA SER A 52 9.74 -26.55 8.24
C SER A 52 8.37 -26.97 8.78
N ALA A 53 7.41 -27.19 7.89
CA ALA A 53 6.09 -27.72 8.25
C ALA A 53 6.19 -29.06 8.98
N HIS A 54 7.02 -29.97 8.49
CA HIS A 54 7.26 -31.25 9.12
C HIS A 54 8.01 -31.12 10.46
N GLU A 55 9.06 -30.29 10.51
CA GLU A 55 9.91 -30.08 11.69
C GLU A 55 9.14 -29.47 12.86
N PHE A 56 8.27 -28.50 12.57
CA PHE A 56 7.55 -27.73 13.59
C PHE A 56 6.08 -28.11 13.72
N GLU A 57 5.62 -29.11 12.97
CA GLU A 57 4.23 -29.59 12.98
C GLU A 57 3.21 -28.50 12.57
N VAL A 58 3.61 -27.56 11.72
CA VAL A 58 2.78 -26.49 11.17
C VAL A 58 2.35 -26.86 9.74
N PRO A 59 1.11 -26.61 9.28
CA PRO A 59 0.74 -26.87 7.90
C PRO A 59 1.54 -26.00 6.91
N ALA A 60 2.15 -26.62 5.91
CA ALA A 60 2.85 -25.91 4.84
C ALA A 60 1.97 -24.85 4.13
N PRO A 61 0.66 -25.07 3.88
CA PRO A 61 -0.22 -24.02 3.37
C PRO A 61 -0.26 -22.75 4.22
N ILE A 62 -0.23 -22.89 5.56
CA ILE A 62 -0.22 -21.74 6.48
C ILE A 62 1.12 -21.00 6.36
N LEU A 63 2.24 -21.72 6.39
CA LEU A 63 3.57 -21.11 6.24
C LEU A 63 3.70 -20.35 4.91
N LYS A 64 3.26 -20.95 3.80
CA LYS A 64 3.28 -20.31 2.47
C LYS A 64 2.38 -19.08 2.43
N ALA A 65 1.15 -19.18 2.93
CA ALA A 65 0.21 -18.06 2.94
C ALA A 65 0.68 -16.91 3.82
N LEU A 66 1.22 -17.21 5.00
CA LEU A 66 1.77 -16.24 5.94
C LEU A 66 3.00 -15.55 5.38
N CYS A 67 3.99 -16.33 4.94
CA CYS A 67 5.21 -15.83 4.29
C CYS A 67 4.89 -14.99 3.05
N TYR A 68 3.84 -15.34 2.31
CA TYR A 68 3.37 -14.55 1.16
C TYR A 68 2.58 -13.29 1.56
N LEU A 69 1.79 -13.34 2.63
CA LEU A 69 1.03 -12.19 3.13
C LEU A 69 1.97 -11.11 3.64
N GLU A 70 2.91 -11.49 4.50
CA GLU A 70 3.75 -10.58 5.28
C GLU A 70 4.89 -9.98 4.45
N GLY A 71 5.86 -10.79 4.08
CA GLY A 71 7.02 -10.35 3.30
C GLY A 71 7.08 -10.99 1.93
N ARG A 72 5.94 -11.43 1.37
CA ARG A 72 5.82 -11.85 -0.05
C ARG A 72 6.93 -12.83 -0.48
N LEU A 73 7.19 -13.82 0.37
CA LEU A 73 8.22 -14.87 0.21
C LEU A 73 9.67 -14.36 0.25
N SER A 74 9.97 -13.37 1.10
CA SER A 74 11.29 -12.73 1.19
C SER A 74 11.86 -12.29 2.51
N ASN A 75 13.20 -12.27 2.59
CA ASN A 75 13.96 -11.71 3.70
C ASN A 75 14.23 -10.19 3.64
N HIS A 76 13.81 -9.49 2.57
CA HIS A 76 14.05 -8.06 2.31
C HIS A 76 15.54 -7.64 2.40
N GLY A 77 16.45 -8.55 2.04
CA GLY A 77 17.89 -8.33 2.17
C GLY A 77 18.34 -8.07 3.61
N GLY A 78 17.57 -8.51 4.61
CA GLY A 78 17.80 -8.23 6.02
C GLY A 78 17.39 -6.83 6.48
N THR A 79 16.67 -6.07 5.66
CA THR A 79 16.11 -4.78 6.08
C THR A 79 14.81 -5.02 6.84
N PRO A 80 14.62 -4.41 8.03
CA PRO A 80 13.36 -4.53 8.76
C PRO A 80 12.23 -3.73 8.11
N SER A 81 11.00 -4.09 8.43
CA SER A 81 9.83 -3.21 8.32
C SER A 81 9.89 -2.08 9.36
N ILE A 82 8.98 -1.10 9.27
CA ILE A 82 8.93 0.04 10.21
C ILE A 82 8.62 -0.35 11.66
N ASP A 83 7.95 -1.49 11.86
CA ASP A 83 7.70 -2.10 13.16
C ASP A 83 8.79 -3.11 13.58
N ASP A 84 9.95 -3.08 12.90
CA ASP A 84 11.14 -3.86 13.23
C ASP A 84 10.97 -5.38 13.04
N GLY A 85 10.10 -5.76 12.08
CA GLY A 85 9.86 -7.12 11.63
C GLY A 85 10.80 -7.52 10.49
N TYR A 86 11.31 -8.76 10.53
CA TYR A 86 12.30 -9.25 9.58
C TYR A 86 11.82 -10.44 8.77
N GLY A 87 12.07 -10.32 7.47
CA GLY A 87 11.82 -11.34 6.46
C GLY A 87 10.37 -11.76 6.34
N CYS A 88 10.14 -12.89 5.66
CA CYS A 88 8.82 -13.17 5.11
C CYS A 88 7.85 -13.60 6.19
N MET A 89 8.37 -14.13 7.28
CA MET A 89 7.60 -14.47 8.45
C MET A 89 7.41 -13.27 9.39
N HIS A 90 7.93 -12.08 9.06
CA HIS A 90 7.82 -10.85 9.86
C HIS A 90 8.22 -11.05 11.33
N LEU A 91 9.44 -11.57 11.53
CA LEU A 91 9.96 -11.82 12.88
C LEU A 91 10.39 -10.50 13.54
N LEU A 92 9.63 -10.05 14.54
CA LEU A 92 9.83 -8.79 15.27
C LEU A 92 11.08 -8.84 16.15
N ALA A 93 11.99 -7.88 15.99
CA ALA A 93 13.19 -7.76 16.83
C ALA A 93 12.91 -7.16 18.21
N HIS A 94 11.87 -6.34 18.34
CA HIS A 94 11.52 -5.65 19.57
C HIS A 94 10.02 -5.81 19.92
N GLY A 95 9.64 -5.32 21.10
CA GLY A 95 8.27 -5.41 21.62
C GLY A 95 8.00 -6.67 22.45
N SER A 96 6.76 -6.79 22.93
CA SER A 96 6.33 -7.86 23.85
C SER A 96 6.35 -9.26 23.24
N GLN A 97 6.39 -9.36 21.91
CA GLN A 97 6.44 -10.62 21.19
C GLN A 97 7.81 -10.97 20.62
N ALA A 98 8.84 -10.10 20.64
CA ALA A 98 10.20 -10.28 20.12
C ALA A 98 10.49 -11.63 19.39
N THR A 99 9.76 -11.91 18.31
CA THR A 99 9.63 -13.25 17.72
C THR A 99 10.93 -13.65 17.05
N LEU A 100 11.74 -12.67 16.65
CA LEU A 100 13.10 -12.88 16.16
C LEU A 100 14.01 -13.51 17.22
N ALA A 101 13.94 -13.03 18.47
CA ALA A 101 14.75 -13.55 19.55
C ALA A 101 14.28 -14.95 19.99
N MET A 102 12.96 -15.18 20.01
CA MET A 102 12.37 -16.50 20.30
C MET A 102 12.77 -17.52 19.22
N ALA A 103 12.58 -17.19 17.94
CA ALA A 103 12.99 -18.02 16.82
C ALA A 103 14.50 -18.33 16.85
N ALA A 104 15.34 -17.33 17.14
CA ALA A 104 16.79 -17.52 17.23
C ALA A 104 17.17 -18.55 18.30
N LYS A 105 16.53 -18.45 19.47
CA LYS A 105 16.73 -19.37 20.59
C LYS A 105 16.30 -20.79 20.25
N ASP A 106 15.12 -20.95 19.66
CA ASP A 106 14.56 -22.26 19.34
C ASP A 106 15.35 -23.00 18.27
N LEU A 107 15.79 -22.27 17.25
CA LEU A 107 16.61 -22.82 16.18
C LEU A 107 18.09 -22.94 16.53
N LYS A 108 18.52 -22.32 17.64
CA LYS A 108 19.93 -22.19 18.05
C LYS A 108 20.79 -21.51 16.97
N VAL A 109 20.29 -20.39 16.44
CA VAL A 109 20.96 -19.58 15.41
C VAL A 109 21.12 -18.12 15.86
N SER A 110 21.91 -17.34 15.12
CA SER A 110 21.97 -15.90 15.35
C SER A 110 20.71 -15.21 14.81
N GLN A 111 20.31 -14.11 15.44
CA GLN A 111 19.26 -13.25 14.90
C GLN A 111 19.62 -12.73 13.51
N GLU A 112 20.89 -12.38 13.28
CA GLU A 112 21.37 -11.93 11.96
C GLU A 112 21.10 -12.94 10.84
N LEU A 113 21.19 -14.24 11.11
CA LEU A 113 20.86 -15.26 10.12
C LEU A 113 19.35 -15.28 9.83
N LEU A 114 18.50 -15.10 10.83
CA LEU A 114 17.04 -14.99 10.63
C LEU A 114 16.65 -13.73 9.84
N LYS A 115 17.43 -12.66 9.95
CA LYS A 115 17.23 -11.43 9.17
C LYS A 115 17.62 -11.63 7.70
N THR A 116 18.74 -12.29 7.46
CA THR A 116 19.42 -12.29 6.14
C THR A 116 19.28 -13.59 5.35
N ASP A 117 18.74 -14.66 5.92
CA ASP A 117 18.54 -15.94 5.24
C ASP A 117 17.05 -16.35 5.25
N LEU A 118 16.46 -16.42 4.06
CA LEU A 118 15.03 -16.72 3.89
C LEU A 118 14.67 -18.10 4.45
N ALA A 119 15.52 -19.11 4.26
CA ALA A 119 15.23 -20.46 4.72
C ALA A 119 15.19 -20.54 6.25
N THR A 120 16.14 -19.89 6.91
CA THR A 120 16.18 -19.77 8.37
C THR A 120 14.98 -18.95 8.86
N ASN A 121 14.61 -17.86 8.18
CA ASN A 121 13.43 -17.05 8.52
C ASN A 121 12.13 -17.87 8.50
N ILE A 122 11.89 -18.67 7.45
CA ILE A 122 10.73 -19.58 7.34
C ILE A 122 10.70 -20.58 8.49
N ARG A 123 11.84 -21.22 8.80
CA ARG A 123 11.95 -22.12 9.96
C ARG A 123 11.67 -21.39 11.27
N GLY A 124 12.11 -20.13 11.38
CA GLY A 124 11.90 -19.30 12.56
C GLY A 124 10.42 -19.00 12.80
N GLY A 125 9.70 -18.56 11.76
CA GLY A 125 8.26 -18.35 11.85
C GLY A 125 7.49 -19.65 12.14
N ALA A 126 7.92 -20.77 11.56
CA ALA A 126 7.34 -22.07 11.88
C ALA A 126 7.54 -22.48 13.36
N ALA A 127 8.72 -22.19 13.93
CA ALA A 127 8.98 -22.42 15.35
C ALA A 127 8.09 -21.55 16.26
N VAL A 128 7.89 -20.28 15.92
CA VAL A 128 7.00 -19.36 16.66
C VAL A 128 5.55 -19.86 16.59
N LEU A 129 5.04 -20.18 15.39
CA LEU A 129 3.69 -20.72 15.21
C LEU A 129 3.44 -22.02 15.99
N ARG A 130 4.44 -22.92 16.07
CA ARG A 130 4.37 -24.12 16.90
C ARG A 130 4.19 -23.78 18.37
N ASP A 131 4.92 -22.79 18.87
CA ASP A 131 4.84 -22.40 20.27
C ASP A 131 3.51 -21.72 20.58
N ASP A 132 3.02 -20.87 19.68
CA ASP A 132 1.68 -20.29 19.80
C ASP A 132 0.59 -21.37 19.78
N MET A 133 0.70 -22.39 18.91
CA MET A 133 -0.22 -23.54 18.89
C MET A 133 -0.21 -24.31 20.22
N ARG A 134 0.97 -24.50 20.83
CA ARG A 134 1.09 -25.15 22.14
C ARG A 134 0.43 -24.37 23.24
N LEU A 135 0.52 -23.04 23.20
CA LEU A 135 -0.12 -22.15 24.16
C LEU A 135 -1.65 -22.14 24.01
N VAL A 136 -2.15 -22.14 22.77
CA VAL A 136 -3.58 -21.97 22.48
C VAL A 136 -4.37 -23.28 22.54
N ALA A 137 -3.86 -24.36 21.96
CA ALA A 137 -4.61 -25.59 21.75
C ALA A 137 -3.79 -26.89 21.97
N GLY A 138 -2.57 -26.79 22.48
CA GLY A 138 -1.69 -27.94 22.75
C GLY A 138 -0.98 -28.45 21.49
N SER A 139 -1.69 -29.12 20.59
CA SER A 139 -1.14 -29.49 19.27
C SER A 139 -2.26 -29.83 18.29
N SER A 140 -2.11 -29.36 17.05
CA SER A 140 -2.95 -29.77 15.92
C SER A 140 -2.22 -29.52 14.62
N ARG A 141 -2.21 -30.51 13.72
CA ARG A 141 -1.74 -30.33 12.34
C ARG A 141 -2.89 -30.09 11.36
N SER A 142 -4.13 -30.08 11.85
CA SER A 142 -5.29 -29.88 10.99
C SER A 142 -5.34 -28.43 10.51
N LEU A 143 -5.46 -28.25 9.19
CA LEU A 143 -5.42 -26.93 8.55
C LEU A 143 -6.51 -25.98 9.07
N ASP A 144 -7.64 -26.50 9.56
CA ASP A 144 -8.73 -25.72 10.12
C ASP A 144 -8.49 -25.16 11.53
N SER A 145 -7.40 -25.58 12.21
CA SER A 145 -7.21 -25.32 13.65
C SER A 145 -6.31 -24.12 13.97
N TRP A 146 -5.85 -23.37 12.96
CA TRP A 146 -4.81 -22.35 13.10
C TRP A 146 -5.33 -20.92 13.23
N TYR A 147 -6.65 -20.71 13.18
CA TYR A 147 -7.26 -19.38 13.18
C TYR A 147 -6.85 -18.53 14.39
N THR A 148 -7.01 -19.07 15.60
CA THR A 148 -6.61 -18.35 16.83
C THR A 148 -5.09 -18.19 16.93
N VAL A 149 -4.32 -19.16 16.46
CA VAL A 149 -2.85 -19.11 16.46
C VAL A 149 -2.35 -17.98 15.56
N LEU A 150 -2.92 -17.83 14.36
CA LEU A 150 -2.61 -16.71 13.46
C LEU A 150 -2.98 -15.36 14.05
N GLY A 151 -4.09 -15.29 14.80
CA GLY A 151 -4.44 -14.09 15.56
C GLY A 151 -3.38 -13.71 16.60
N VAL A 152 -2.82 -14.69 17.33
CA VAL A 152 -1.72 -14.45 18.28
C VAL A 152 -0.44 -14.04 17.55
N TYR A 153 -0.09 -14.77 16.49
CA TYR A 153 1.11 -14.55 15.67
C TYR A 153 1.17 -13.13 15.09
N SER A 154 0.03 -12.58 14.71
CA SER A 154 -0.07 -11.23 14.11
C SER A 154 0.45 -10.10 14.99
N GLY A 155 0.62 -10.33 16.30
CA GLY A 155 0.97 -9.27 17.26
C GLY A 155 -0.13 -8.23 17.46
N ALA A 156 -1.32 -8.43 16.89
CA ALA A 156 -2.41 -7.47 16.92
C ALA A 156 -2.81 -7.09 18.35
N SER A 157 -2.94 -5.78 18.57
CA SER A 157 -3.36 -5.21 19.86
C SER A 157 -4.87 -5.37 20.13
N THR A 158 -5.66 -5.72 19.11
CA THR A 158 -7.12 -5.89 19.21
C THR A 158 -7.61 -7.19 18.59
N PRO A 159 -8.70 -7.79 19.13
CA PRO A 159 -9.31 -8.99 18.55
C PRO A 159 -9.72 -8.82 17.07
N ASP A 160 -10.31 -7.69 16.71
CA ASP A 160 -10.82 -7.47 15.35
C ASP A 160 -9.70 -7.43 14.30
N VAL A 161 -8.52 -6.91 14.65
CA VAL A 161 -7.33 -6.92 13.78
C VAL A 161 -6.74 -8.34 13.72
N ALA A 162 -6.69 -9.06 14.83
CA ALA A 162 -6.24 -10.45 14.88
C ALA A 162 -7.12 -11.38 14.00
N GLU A 163 -8.44 -11.20 14.06
CA GLU A 163 -9.40 -11.92 13.22
C GLU A 163 -9.26 -11.54 11.74
N MET A 164 -9.12 -10.24 11.44
CA MET A 164 -8.89 -9.76 10.08
C MET A 164 -7.62 -10.38 9.47
N TYR A 165 -6.56 -10.47 10.27
CA TYR A 165 -5.31 -11.08 9.87
C TYR A 165 -5.47 -12.57 9.57
N ALA A 166 -6.11 -13.31 10.49
CA ALA A 166 -6.37 -14.74 10.31
C ALA A 166 -7.26 -15.00 9.09
N ASP A 167 -8.31 -14.19 8.87
CA ASP A 167 -9.18 -14.24 7.69
C ASP A 167 -8.36 -14.05 6.40
N ALA A 168 -7.44 -13.07 6.37
CA ALA A 168 -6.61 -12.81 5.21
C ALA A 168 -5.69 -14.00 4.87
N VAL A 169 -5.04 -14.59 5.87
CA VAL A 169 -4.23 -15.80 5.68
C VAL A 169 -5.09 -16.95 5.17
N TYR A 170 -6.25 -17.23 5.79
CA TYR A 170 -7.13 -18.32 5.36
C TYR A 170 -7.72 -18.09 3.97
N LYS A 171 -7.97 -16.85 3.58
CA LYS A 171 -8.40 -16.52 2.22
C LYS A 171 -7.33 -16.86 1.20
N ILE A 172 -6.06 -16.55 1.48
CA ILE A 172 -4.92 -16.96 0.63
C ILE A 172 -4.82 -18.49 0.58
N VAL A 173 -4.96 -19.18 1.71
CA VAL A 173 -4.99 -20.66 1.77
C VAL A 173 -6.11 -21.24 0.90
N GLN A 174 -7.30 -20.66 0.96
CA GLN A 174 -8.47 -21.12 0.19
C GLN A 174 -8.34 -20.87 -1.30
N GLN A 175 -7.77 -19.73 -1.70
CA GLN A 175 -7.65 -19.32 -3.10
C GLN A 175 -6.40 -19.88 -3.77
N GLY A 176 -5.35 -20.16 -3.00
CA GLY A 176 -4.03 -20.47 -3.53
C GLY A 176 -3.35 -19.28 -4.18
N PHE A 177 -2.09 -19.46 -4.56
CA PHE A 177 -1.32 -18.50 -5.35
C PHE A 177 -0.19 -19.19 -6.10
N THR A 178 0.32 -18.51 -7.12
CA THR A 178 1.63 -18.79 -7.73
C THR A 178 2.46 -17.51 -7.64
N ALA A 179 3.62 -17.56 -6.99
CA ALA A 179 4.50 -16.42 -6.78
C ALA A 179 5.97 -16.83 -6.88
N THR A 180 6.88 -15.86 -6.90
CA THR A 180 8.32 -16.12 -7.01
C THR A 180 9.01 -15.69 -5.71
N ALA A 181 9.73 -16.61 -5.07
CA ALA A 181 10.57 -16.32 -3.91
C ALA A 181 11.84 -15.56 -4.32
N ASP A 182 12.60 -15.12 -3.32
CA ASP A 182 13.86 -14.40 -3.45
C ASP A 182 14.78 -14.88 -4.56
N ASN A 183 15.18 -16.13 -4.44
CA ASN A 183 16.11 -16.80 -5.34
C ASN A 183 15.57 -17.00 -6.78
N GLY A 184 14.37 -16.51 -7.10
CA GLY A 184 13.72 -16.69 -8.39
C GLY A 184 12.91 -17.98 -8.50
N GLU A 185 12.81 -18.76 -7.43
CA GLU A 185 12.05 -20.01 -7.38
C GLU A 185 10.55 -19.75 -7.40
N LEU A 186 9.82 -20.51 -8.22
CA LEU A 186 8.36 -20.47 -8.26
C LEU A 186 7.79 -21.25 -7.08
N ILE A 187 7.03 -20.57 -6.23
CA ILE A 187 6.30 -21.13 -5.10
C ILE A 187 4.82 -21.23 -5.46
N LEU A 188 4.24 -22.39 -5.19
CA LEU A 188 2.87 -22.71 -5.52
C LEU A 188 2.12 -23.11 -4.25
N LEU A 189 1.04 -22.39 -3.98
CA LEU A 189 0.02 -22.82 -3.05
C LEU A 189 -1.22 -23.18 -3.87
N GLN A 190 -1.53 -24.47 -3.93
CA GLN A 190 -2.81 -24.91 -4.51
C GLN A 190 -3.97 -24.44 -3.62
N PRO A 191 -5.13 -24.06 -4.20
CA PRO A 191 -6.33 -23.75 -3.44
C PRO A 191 -6.69 -24.89 -2.48
N GLN A 192 -6.89 -24.57 -1.20
CA GLN A 192 -7.25 -25.55 -0.18
C GLN A 192 -8.73 -25.46 0.18
N ASN A 193 -9.44 -26.58 0.14
CA ASN A 193 -10.81 -26.64 0.65
C ASN A 193 -10.80 -26.76 2.18
N VAL A 194 -10.70 -25.62 2.86
CA VAL A 194 -10.70 -25.54 4.32
C VAL A 194 -11.66 -24.47 4.80
N ARG A 195 -12.37 -24.77 5.90
CA ARG A 195 -13.10 -23.78 6.68
C ARG A 195 -12.42 -23.66 8.03
N PRO A 196 -11.86 -22.50 8.39
CA PRO A 196 -11.24 -22.34 9.70
C PRO A 196 -12.27 -22.56 10.80
N LYS A 197 -11.86 -23.26 11.86
CA LYS A 197 -12.62 -23.32 13.11
C LYS A 197 -12.42 -22.01 13.84
N VAL A 198 -13.35 -21.10 13.63
CA VAL A 198 -13.47 -19.87 14.41
C VAL A 198 -14.12 -20.24 15.73
N PHE A 199 -13.38 -20.23 16.83
CA PHE A 199 -13.98 -20.37 18.16
C PHE A 199 -14.81 -19.11 18.44
N GLY A 200 -16.14 -19.25 18.44
CA GLY A 200 -17.07 -18.13 18.56
C GLY A 200 -16.79 -17.25 19.78
N HIS A 201 -16.55 -15.95 19.56
CA HIS A 201 -16.50 -14.82 20.50
C HIS A 201 -15.72 -15.01 21.83
N SER A 202 -14.96 -16.09 22.00
CA SER A 202 -14.20 -16.36 23.21
C SER A 202 -12.81 -16.98 23.00
N PRO A 203 -11.99 -16.58 22.00
CA PRO A 203 -10.55 -16.83 22.06
C PRO A 203 -9.86 -15.94 23.13
N ILE A 204 -10.57 -14.92 23.61
CA ILE A 204 -10.07 -13.93 24.59
C ILE A 204 -9.75 -14.57 25.95
N GLY A 205 -10.36 -15.70 26.34
CA GLY A 205 -10.01 -16.38 27.59
C GLY A 205 -8.58 -16.93 27.64
N ALA A 206 -7.99 -17.25 26.48
CA ALA A 206 -6.58 -17.66 26.35
C ALA A 206 -5.67 -16.44 26.15
N LEU A 207 -6.08 -15.44 25.36
CA LEU A 207 -5.39 -14.14 25.24
C LEU A 207 -5.34 -13.38 26.59
N ALA A 208 -6.36 -13.50 27.44
CA ALA A 208 -6.45 -12.91 28.77
C ALA A 208 -5.60 -13.66 29.81
N ARG A 209 -5.28 -14.95 29.59
CA ARG A 209 -4.25 -15.65 30.39
C ARG A 209 -2.83 -15.34 29.92
N LEU A 210 -2.67 -14.75 28.74
CA LEU A 210 -1.40 -14.38 28.13
C LEU A 210 -1.01 -12.90 28.34
N GLN A 211 -1.76 -12.08 29.07
CA GLN A 211 -1.34 -10.68 29.24
C GLN A 211 -1.05 -10.28 30.68
N PRO A 212 0.03 -9.50 30.83
CA PRO A 212 -0.23 -8.09 31.09
C PRO A 212 0.40 -7.14 30.05
N TRP A 213 0.58 -7.55 28.79
CA TRP A 213 1.06 -6.62 27.76
C TRP A 213 0.03 -6.41 26.64
N GLN A 214 -1.06 -5.71 26.97
CA GLN A 214 -1.51 -4.72 26.00
C GLN A 214 -0.37 -3.70 25.93
N PRO A 215 0.28 -3.47 24.77
CA PRO A 215 1.18 -2.34 24.66
C PRO A 215 0.44 -1.13 25.21
N ALA A 216 1.09 -0.39 26.12
CA ALA A 216 0.49 0.79 26.69
C ALA A 216 -0.04 1.63 25.53
N LEU A 217 -1.36 1.81 25.49
CA LEU A 217 -1.97 2.52 24.40
C LEU A 217 -1.33 3.90 24.30
N PRO A 218 -1.20 4.46 23.08
CA PRO A 218 -0.73 5.80 22.91
C PRO A 218 -1.49 6.76 23.84
N LYS A 219 -0.79 7.75 24.37
CA LYS A 219 -1.39 8.66 25.36
C LYS A 219 -2.66 9.30 24.79
N GLY A 220 -3.78 9.14 25.50
CA GLY A 220 -5.08 9.65 25.06
C GLY A 220 -5.93 8.63 24.29
N CYS A 221 -5.41 7.42 24.05
CA CYS A 221 -6.13 6.32 23.43
C CYS A 221 -6.66 5.30 24.46
N ALA A 222 -7.76 4.62 24.12
CA ALA A 222 -8.38 3.60 24.96
C ALA A 222 -9.14 2.53 24.13
N HIS A 223 -9.11 1.26 24.56
CA HIS A 223 -9.96 0.19 24.01
C HIS A 223 -11.38 0.27 24.58
N THR A 224 -12.13 1.30 24.20
CA THR A 224 -13.50 1.51 24.71
C THR A 224 -14.59 1.00 23.77
N GLY A 225 -14.25 0.71 22.50
CA GLY A 225 -15.23 0.44 21.44
C GLY A 225 -16.14 1.63 21.12
N LYS A 226 -15.89 2.82 21.70
CA LYS A 226 -16.63 4.06 21.43
C LYS A 226 -16.06 4.78 20.21
N THR A 227 -16.00 4.08 19.10
CA THR A 227 -15.51 4.54 17.79
C THR A 227 -16.63 4.44 16.77
N ASP A 228 -16.53 5.21 15.69
CA ASP A 228 -17.48 5.09 14.57
C ASP A 228 -17.14 3.89 13.69
N TYR A 229 -15.86 3.61 13.46
CA TYR A 229 -15.44 2.37 12.81
C TYR A 229 -15.29 1.26 13.87
N PRO A 230 -16.06 0.15 13.76
CA PRO A 230 -15.88 -1.00 14.64
C PRO A 230 -14.47 -1.58 14.52
N GLY A 231 -13.82 -1.82 15.65
CA GLY A 231 -12.47 -2.37 15.72
C GLY A 231 -11.34 -1.34 15.75
N ALA A 232 -11.64 -0.04 15.57
CA ALA A 232 -10.64 1.01 15.79
C ALA A 232 -10.29 1.16 17.28
N ILE A 233 -9.04 1.52 17.54
CA ILE A 233 -8.62 2.03 18.85
C ILE A 233 -9.14 3.46 18.99
N ASN A 234 -9.88 3.73 20.07
CA ASN A 234 -10.42 5.06 20.32
C ASN A 234 -9.30 5.99 20.77
N CYS A 235 -8.90 6.92 19.90
CA CYS A 235 -7.98 8.00 20.17
C CYS A 235 -8.65 9.37 20.00
N ILE A 236 -9.99 9.42 20.04
CA ILE A 236 -10.77 10.60 19.70
C ILE A 236 -10.44 11.73 20.68
N VAL A 237 -10.07 12.88 20.12
CA VAL A 237 -9.60 14.02 20.91
C VAL A 237 -10.74 14.72 21.65
N ASN A 238 -10.41 15.39 22.77
CA ASN A 238 -11.42 16.05 23.60
C ASN A 238 -12.01 17.30 22.91
N ALA A 239 -13.28 17.24 22.50
CA ALA A 239 -13.97 18.34 21.83
C ALA A 239 -13.92 19.68 22.59
N LYS A 240 -13.88 19.70 23.93
CA LYS A 240 -13.77 20.96 24.69
C LYS A 240 -12.41 21.66 24.53
N LYS A 241 -11.42 20.98 23.95
CA LYS A 241 -10.05 21.49 23.77
C LYS A 241 -9.67 21.64 22.30
N PHE A 242 -10.18 20.78 21.43
CA PHE A 242 -9.71 20.66 20.05
C PHE A 242 -10.74 21.11 19.00
N ASP A 243 -12.04 21.13 19.34
CA ASP A 243 -13.11 21.57 18.42
C ASP A 243 -13.15 23.10 18.37
N CYS A 244 -12.89 23.65 17.18
CA CYS A 244 -12.91 25.09 16.92
C CYS A 244 -14.27 25.74 17.23
N ASN A 245 -15.37 24.96 17.22
CA ASN A 245 -16.70 25.46 17.55
C ASN A 245 -16.98 25.51 19.06
N ARG A 246 -16.07 24.99 19.90
CA ARG A 246 -16.28 24.87 21.36
C ARG A 246 -15.22 25.56 22.21
N VAL A 247 -14.12 26.00 21.61
CA VAL A 247 -13.08 26.78 22.27
C VAL A 247 -13.33 28.29 22.10
N PRO A 248 -12.77 29.15 22.96
CA PRO A 248 -12.84 30.60 22.76
C PRO A 248 -12.18 31.03 21.44
N ASP A 249 -12.63 32.14 20.87
CA ASP A 249 -12.02 32.72 19.67
C ASP A 249 -10.50 32.85 19.80
N LYS A 250 -9.79 32.48 18.74
CA LYS A 250 -8.30 32.49 18.64
C LYS A 250 -7.59 31.49 19.57
N ALA A 251 -8.31 30.70 20.37
CA ALA A 251 -7.70 29.55 21.03
C ALA A 251 -7.25 28.52 19.98
N PRO A 252 -6.14 27.79 20.22
CA PRO A 252 -5.72 26.73 19.31
C PRO A 252 -6.78 25.63 19.26
N CYS A 253 -7.05 25.15 18.05
CA CYS A 253 -7.98 24.07 17.72
C CYS A 253 -7.55 23.50 16.36
N ASN A 254 -8.02 22.30 16.02
CA ASN A 254 -7.54 21.61 14.81
C ASN A 254 -8.62 20.86 14.03
N TYR A 255 -9.89 20.97 14.42
CA TYR A 255 -11.03 20.44 13.65
C TYR A 255 -12.30 21.21 14.02
N GLU A 256 -13.38 20.99 13.27
CA GLU A 256 -14.70 21.55 13.58
C GLU A 256 -15.74 20.45 13.78
N GLY A 257 -16.47 20.51 14.88
CA GLY A 257 -17.64 19.65 15.07
C GLY A 257 -18.74 20.00 14.07
N ALA A 258 -19.26 19.00 13.35
CA ALA A 258 -20.31 19.18 12.35
C ALA A 258 -21.40 18.10 12.42
N LYS A 259 -22.47 18.27 11.65
CA LYS A 259 -23.59 17.31 11.57
C LYS A 259 -23.58 16.55 10.24
N ARG A 260 -22.44 15.99 9.86
CA ARG A 260 -22.33 15.19 8.63
C ARG A 260 -23.05 13.84 8.77
N PRO A 261 -23.68 13.32 7.70
CA PRO A 261 -23.73 13.86 6.33
C PRO A 261 -24.90 14.83 6.08
N LYS A 262 -25.69 15.20 7.11
CA LYS A 262 -26.86 16.09 6.93
C LYS A 262 -26.44 17.51 6.56
N GLU A 263 -25.45 18.03 7.26
CA GLU A 263 -24.74 19.27 6.93
C GLU A 263 -23.38 18.83 6.38
N TYR A 264 -22.97 19.28 5.19
CA TYR A 264 -21.76 18.83 4.48
C TYR A 264 -21.72 17.31 4.19
N PRO A 265 -22.35 16.85 3.09
CA PRO A 265 -22.35 15.44 2.71
C PRO A 265 -20.94 14.86 2.59
N VAL A 266 -20.72 13.68 3.18
CA VAL A 266 -19.46 12.95 3.01
C VAL A 266 -19.45 12.33 1.62
N THR A 267 -18.60 12.86 0.76
CA THR A 267 -18.48 12.50 -0.67
C THR A 267 -17.17 11.78 -0.94
N PHE A 268 -16.13 12.07 -0.15
CA PHE A 268 -14.79 11.58 -0.39
C PHE A 268 -14.27 10.71 0.75
N VAL A 269 -13.50 9.68 0.40
CA VAL A 269 -12.57 9.02 1.32
C VAL A 269 -11.16 9.39 0.88
N GLY A 270 -10.43 10.05 1.78
CA GLY A 270 -9.07 10.54 1.54
C GLY A 270 -8.01 9.56 1.97
N ILE A 271 -7.06 9.29 1.07
CA ILE A 271 -5.91 8.43 1.31
C ILE A 271 -4.68 9.31 1.39
N HIS A 272 -3.98 9.22 2.52
CA HIS A 272 -2.77 9.96 2.83
C HIS A 272 -1.66 9.02 3.25
N ASP A 273 -0.41 9.49 3.19
CA ASP A 273 0.69 8.92 3.94
C ASP A 273 1.27 9.94 4.92
N ILE A 274 1.80 9.43 6.03
CA ILE A 274 2.17 10.24 7.20
C ILE A 274 3.50 10.99 7.01
N GLU A 275 4.33 10.57 6.06
CA GLU A 275 5.78 10.88 6.04
C GLU A 275 6.47 10.47 7.37
N GLY A 276 6.04 9.33 7.92
CA GLY A 276 6.44 8.87 9.27
C GLY A 276 5.63 7.69 9.80
N SER A 277 5.71 7.49 11.12
CA SER A 277 5.02 6.41 11.82
C SER A 277 3.62 6.80 12.32
N ALA A 278 2.75 5.83 12.57
CA ALA A 278 1.45 6.05 13.22
C ALA A 278 1.56 6.80 14.57
N MET A 279 2.65 6.58 15.32
CA MET A 279 2.88 7.30 16.58
C MET A 279 3.20 8.77 16.35
N ASP A 280 3.94 9.10 15.28
CA ASP A 280 4.22 10.48 14.89
C ASP A 280 2.90 11.20 14.57
N ALA A 281 2.05 10.58 13.74
CA ALA A 281 0.73 11.12 13.43
C ALA A 281 -0.13 11.32 14.69
N LEU A 282 -0.21 10.32 15.58
CA LEU A 282 -0.96 10.44 16.84
C LEU A 282 -0.45 11.60 17.72
N ASN A 283 0.88 11.79 17.80
CA ASN A 283 1.46 12.92 18.53
C ASN A 283 1.04 14.27 17.94
N TYR A 284 0.92 14.38 16.62
CA TYR A 284 0.36 15.57 15.96
C TYR A 284 -1.14 15.74 16.24
N MET A 285 -1.93 14.67 16.12
CA MET A 285 -3.39 14.73 16.32
C MET A 285 -3.75 15.09 17.78
N HIS A 286 -2.97 14.63 18.77
CA HIS A 286 -3.14 14.96 20.18
C HIS A 286 -2.43 16.24 20.63
N ASN A 287 -1.84 17.01 19.71
CA ASN A 287 -1.31 18.33 19.99
C ASN A 287 -2.30 19.41 19.52
N VAL A 288 -2.98 20.07 20.45
CA VAL A 288 -3.97 21.12 20.12
C VAL A 288 -3.39 22.29 19.31
N LYS A 289 -2.08 22.52 19.39
CA LYS A 289 -1.39 23.55 18.60
C LYS A 289 -1.03 23.08 17.18
N SER A 290 -1.22 21.80 16.89
CA SER A 290 -1.21 21.29 15.52
C SER A 290 -2.33 21.97 14.75
N THR A 291 -2.06 22.41 13.53
CA THR A 291 -3.09 23.00 12.65
C THR A 291 -3.72 21.96 11.72
N ILE A 292 -3.46 20.67 11.97
CA ILE A 292 -3.92 19.55 11.16
C ILE A 292 -4.68 18.54 12.01
N SER A 293 -5.60 17.82 11.38
CA SER A 293 -6.31 16.69 11.97
C SER A 293 -6.79 15.71 10.91
N VAL A 294 -6.90 14.43 11.27
CA VAL A 294 -7.42 13.35 10.41
C VAL A 294 -8.41 12.49 11.19
N HIS A 295 -9.25 11.72 10.50
CA HIS A 295 -10.23 10.84 11.14
C HIS A 295 -9.61 9.53 11.61
N TYR A 296 -8.81 8.91 10.73
CA TYR A 296 -8.22 7.60 10.97
C TYR A 296 -6.73 7.57 10.66
N ILE A 297 -6.00 6.74 11.40
CA ILE A 297 -4.60 6.41 11.17
C ILE A 297 -4.49 4.89 11.06
N VAL A 298 -3.84 4.39 10.01
CA VAL A 298 -3.56 2.98 9.77
C VAL A 298 -2.05 2.73 9.92
N SER A 299 -1.71 1.98 10.95
CA SER A 299 -0.34 1.58 11.24
C SER A 299 0.15 0.46 10.28
N SER A 300 1.46 0.20 10.27
CA SER A 300 2.07 -0.85 9.43
C SER A 300 1.58 -2.25 9.75
N ASP A 301 1.23 -2.48 11.02
CA ASP A 301 0.63 -3.72 11.54
C ASP A 301 -0.88 -3.80 11.27
N GLY A 302 -1.45 -2.83 10.54
CA GLY A 302 -2.89 -2.72 10.25
C GLY A 302 -3.75 -2.29 11.44
N THR A 303 -3.14 -1.90 12.57
CA THR A 303 -3.91 -1.28 13.66
C THR A 303 -4.53 0.03 13.16
N VAL A 304 -5.85 0.17 13.32
CA VAL A 304 -6.60 1.38 12.98
C VAL A 304 -6.86 2.19 14.25
N TYR A 305 -6.40 3.42 14.28
CA TYR A 305 -6.70 4.39 15.33
C TYR A 305 -7.71 5.40 14.80
N GLN A 306 -8.72 5.76 15.60
CA GLN A 306 -9.67 6.82 15.25
C GLN A 306 -9.41 8.05 16.13
N THR A 307 -9.14 9.19 15.51
CA THR A 307 -8.77 10.46 16.18
C THR A 307 -9.86 11.52 16.14
N LEU A 308 -10.83 11.41 15.23
CA LEU A 308 -12.03 12.25 15.15
C LEU A 308 -13.26 11.40 14.84
N HIS A 309 -14.46 11.90 15.19
CA HIS A 309 -15.67 11.26 14.71
C HIS A 309 -15.88 11.52 13.21
N ASP A 310 -16.52 10.60 12.49
CA ASP A 310 -16.79 10.75 11.06
C ASP A 310 -17.66 12.00 10.77
N ASN A 311 -18.47 12.44 11.75
CA ASN A 311 -19.29 13.63 11.61
C ASN A 311 -18.53 14.95 11.77
N ASP A 312 -17.32 14.93 12.33
CA ASP A 312 -16.46 16.09 12.51
C ASP A 312 -15.69 16.41 11.22
N ILE A 313 -15.41 17.68 10.94
CA ILE A 313 -14.61 18.13 9.80
C ILE A 313 -13.13 18.18 10.22
N GLY A 314 -12.34 17.25 9.69
CA GLY A 314 -10.89 17.21 9.89
C GLY A 314 -10.14 18.14 8.94
N TYR A 315 -8.94 18.56 9.31
CA TYR A 315 -8.09 19.46 8.52
C TYR A 315 -6.90 18.70 7.90
N HIS A 316 -7.19 17.87 6.90
CA HIS A 316 -6.19 16.96 6.31
C HIS A 316 -5.81 17.29 4.86
N PHE A 317 -6.71 17.86 4.05
CA PHE A 317 -6.43 18.10 2.62
C PHE A 317 -5.85 19.47 2.27
N GLY A 318 -5.74 20.38 3.24
CA GLY A 318 -5.33 21.77 3.00
C GLY A 318 -6.32 22.62 2.18
N ASN A 319 -7.24 22.00 1.44
CA ASN A 319 -8.38 22.63 0.79
C ASN A 319 -9.66 22.38 1.62
N TYR A 320 -10.18 23.45 2.23
CA TYR A 320 -11.24 23.35 3.21
C TYR A 320 -12.58 22.84 2.62
N TRP A 321 -12.86 23.09 1.34
CA TRP A 321 -14.06 22.55 0.70
C TRP A 321 -14.05 21.01 0.66
N TYR A 322 -12.87 20.42 0.42
CA TYR A 322 -12.66 18.97 0.46
C TYR A 322 -12.71 18.44 1.90
N ASN A 323 -12.06 19.12 2.86
CA ASN A 323 -12.13 18.76 4.29
C ASN A 323 -13.58 18.60 4.77
N GLN A 324 -14.46 19.54 4.40
CA GLN A 324 -15.88 19.48 4.74
C GLN A 324 -16.58 18.21 4.27
N ARG A 325 -16.13 17.63 3.14
CA ARG A 325 -16.80 16.52 2.43
C ARG A 325 -16.02 15.21 2.49
N ALA A 326 -14.94 15.14 3.27
CA ALA A 326 -14.08 13.98 3.31
C ALA A 326 -13.97 13.34 4.69
N VAL A 327 -13.75 12.03 4.70
CA VAL A 327 -13.14 11.31 5.81
C VAL A 327 -11.71 10.97 5.41
N GLY A 328 -10.72 11.48 6.14
CA GLY A 328 -9.30 11.26 5.86
C GLY A 328 -8.73 10.03 6.57
N ILE A 329 -7.86 9.30 5.89
CA ILE A 329 -7.15 8.13 6.40
C ILE A 329 -5.64 8.31 6.15
N GLU A 330 -4.88 8.41 7.21
CA GLU A 330 -3.41 8.47 7.22
C GLU A 330 -2.80 7.07 7.27
N HIS A 331 -1.75 6.83 6.47
CA HIS A 331 -1.04 5.55 6.44
C HIS A 331 0.43 5.74 6.82
N THR A 332 0.95 4.88 7.70
CA THR A 332 2.38 4.82 7.98
C THR A 332 3.17 4.61 6.68
N GLY A 333 4.10 5.50 6.36
CA GLY A 333 4.86 5.43 5.11
C GLY A 333 5.43 6.78 4.69
N TYR A 334 6.00 6.80 3.49
CA TYR A 334 6.62 7.95 2.85
C TYR A 334 6.32 7.92 1.35
N ALA A 335 5.74 8.97 0.78
CA ALA A 335 5.33 9.04 -0.62
C ALA A 335 6.47 8.69 -1.59
N ALA A 336 7.65 9.30 -1.38
CA ALA A 336 8.80 9.18 -2.28
C ALA A 336 9.46 7.80 -2.28
N THR A 337 9.21 6.98 -1.26
CA THR A 337 9.78 5.64 -1.13
C THR A 337 8.74 4.58 -0.81
N GLY A 338 7.46 4.83 -1.09
CA GLY A 338 6.33 4.00 -0.64
C GLY A 338 6.45 2.50 -0.93
N TYR A 339 7.18 2.11 -1.98
CA TYR A 339 7.54 0.71 -2.28
C TYR A 339 8.36 0.00 -1.17
N GLN A 340 8.85 0.74 -0.18
CA GLN A 340 9.54 0.19 1.00
C GLN A 340 8.63 0.04 2.22
N TRP A 341 7.44 0.66 2.20
CA TRP A 341 6.62 0.88 3.40
C TRP A 341 5.24 0.25 3.32
N TYR A 342 4.56 0.39 2.18
CA TYR A 342 3.19 -0.11 2.04
C TYR A 342 3.20 -1.64 1.97
N ASN A 343 2.54 -2.27 2.94
CA ASN A 343 2.50 -3.73 3.08
C ASN A 343 1.06 -4.26 3.01
N ALA A 344 0.91 -5.58 2.97
CA ALA A 344 -0.41 -6.21 2.81
C ALA A 344 -1.35 -5.89 3.97
N THR A 345 -0.87 -5.89 5.20
CA THR A 345 -1.67 -5.70 6.41
C THR A 345 -2.25 -4.28 6.47
N GLN A 346 -1.45 -3.27 6.16
CA GLN A 346 -1.89 -1.88 6.05
C GLN A 346 -2.92 -1.71 4.92
N TYR A 347 -2.67 -2.26 3.72
CA TYR A 347 -3.63 -2.21 2.61
C TYR A 347 -4.96 -2.90 2.96
N LEU A 348 -4.93 -4.05 3.64
CA LEU A 348 -6.13 -4.78 4.05
C LEU A 348 -6.95 -4.03 5.09
N ALA A 349 -6.30 -3.51 6.13
CA ALA A 349 -6.95 -2.72 7.17
C ALA A 349 -7.59 -1.45 6.59
N SER A 350 -6.83 -0.73 5.77
CA SER A 350 -7.31 0.45 5.05
C SER A 350 -8.45 0.13 4.09
N ALA A 351 -8.35 -0.96 3.31
CA ALA A 351 -9.40 -1.34 2.37
C ALA A 351 -10.70 -1.72 3.09
N LYS A 352 -10.61 -2.38 4.25
CA LYS A 352 -11.78 -2.71 5.09
C LYS A 352 -12.42 -1.45 5.69
N LEU A 353 -11.61 -0.50 6.17
CA LEU A 353 -12.06 0.80 6.65
C LEU A 353 -12.74 1.61 5.54
N THR A 354 -12.09 1.73 4.38
CA THR A 354 -12.67 2.42 3.22
C THR A 354 -13.96 1.73 2.77
N ALA A 355 -14.00 0.39 2.70
CA ALA A 355 -15.23 -0.34 2.38
C ALA A 355 -16.37 -0.05 3.37
N TYR A 356 -16.07 0.10 4.66
CA TYR A 356 -17.04 0.52 5.67
C TYR A 356 -17.58 1.94 5.38
N LEU A 357 -16.69 2.90 5.13
CA LEU A 357 -17.06 4.30 4.84
C LEU A 357 -17.89 4.41 3.55
N LEU A 358 -17.47 3.73 2.47
CA LEU A 358 -18.21 3.72 1.21
C LEU A 358 -19.63 3.16 1.37
N LYS A 359 -19.80 2.08 2.15
CA LYS A 359 -21.12 1.51 2.44
C LYS A 359 -21.97 2.45 3.32
N LYS A 360 -21.36 3.03 4.36
CA LYS A 360 -22.04 3.92 5.32
C LYS A 360 -22.57 5.19 4.65
N TYR A 361 -21.80 5.76 3.73
CA TYR A 361 -22.12 7.03 3.07
C TYR A 361 -22.63 6.87 1.63
N HIS A 362 -22.80 5.63 1.15
CA HIS A 362 -23.24 5.32 -0.22
C HIS A 362 -22.35 5.94 -1.29
N ILE A 363 -21.04 5.94 -1.06
CA ILE A 363 -20.05 6.52 -1.95
C ILE A 363 -19.63 5.46 -3.00
N PRO A 364 -19.59 5.81 -4.30
CA PRO A 364 -19.10 4.91 -5.35
C PRO A 364 -17.63 4.50 -5.17
N LEU A 365 -17.30 3.26 -5.55
CA LEU A 365 -15.92 2.79 -5.61
C LEU A 365 -15.25 3.20 -6.94
N ASP A 366 -14.83 4.46 -7.03
CA ASP A 366 -14.06 5.02 -8.16
C ASP A 366 -13.01 6.04 -7.67
N ARG A 367 -12.12 6.47 -8.56
CA ARG A 367 -11.09 7.48 -8.25
C ARG A 367 -11.63 8.91 -8.18
N ALA A 368 -12.90 9.15 -8.52
CA ALA A 368 -13.50 10.46 -8.33
C ALA A 368 -13.89 10.67 -6.86
N HIS A 369 -14.18 9.59 -6.14
CA HIS A 369 -14.62 9.63 -4.74
C HIS A 369 -13.60 9.06 -3.72
N VAL A 370 -12.81 8.06 -4.09
CA VAL A 370 -11.67 7.61 -3.27
C VAL A 370 -10.41 8.27 -3.82
N ILE A 371 -9.90 9.27 -3.09
CA ILE A 371 -8.90 10.23 -3.60
C ILE A 371 -7.64 10.26 -2.75
N GLY A 372 -6.49 10.49 -3.41
CA GLY A 372 -5.25 10.88 -2.72
C GLY A 372 -5.21 12.38 -2.50
N HIS A 373 -4.36 12.86 -1.58
CA HIS A 373 -4.11 14.30 -1.42
C HIS A 373 -3.48 14.90 -2.69
N GLY A 374 -2.67 14.13 -3.41
CA GLY A 374 -2.18 14.45 -4.75
C GLY A 374 -3.28 14.79 -5.75
N SER A 375 -4.50 14.26 -5.57
CA SER A 375 -5.67 14.57 -6.41
C SER A 375 -6.40 15.86 -6.01
N VAL A 376 -6.06 16.48 -4.87
CA VAL A 376 -6.80 17.64 -4.33
C VAL A 376 -6.11 18.96 -4.72
N PRO A 377 -6.78 19.91 -5.38
CA PRO A 377 -6.20 21.20 -5.72
C PRO A 377 -5.88 22.00 -4.47
N ALA A 378 -4.77 22.77 -4.51
CA ALA A 378 -4.56 23.83 -3.53
C ALA A 378 -5.77 24.77 -3.53
N PRO A 379 -6.17 25.32 -2.38
CA PRO A 379 -7.32 26.21 -2.33
C PRO A 379 -7.13 27.46 -3.21
N THR A 380 -5.91 28.00 -3.31
CA THR A 380 -5.61 29.15 -4.20
C THR A 380 -4.25 28.99 -4.86
N VAL A 381 -3.99 29.75 -5.93
CA VAL A 381 -2.68 29.77 -6.61
C VAL A 381 -1.54 30.17 -5.67
N ALA A 382 -1.80 31.01 -4.66
CA ALA A 382 -0.78 31.44 -3.70
C ALA A 382 -0.32 30.32 -2.74
N LEU A 383 -1.09 29.23 -2.66
CA LEU A 383 -0.83 28.07 -1.80
C LEU A 383 -0.47 26.83 -2.61
N MET A 384 -0.19 26.98 -3.90
CA MET A 384 0.28 25.90 -4.76
C MET A 384 1.79 25.66 -4.61
N PRO A 385 2.27 24.42 -4.84
CA PRO A 385 1.48 23.19 -5.00
C PRO A 385 0.89 22.70 -3.66
N ASN A 386 -0.21 21.96 -3.71
CA ASN A 386 -0.70 21.21 -2.54
C ASN A 386 0.11 19.90 -2.42
N HIS A 387 -0.19 19.06 -1.44
CA HIS A 387 0.53 17.80 -1.25
C HIS A 387 0.34 16.80 -2.40
N VAL A 388 1.13 15.72 -2.35
CA VAL A 388 1.33 14.69 -3.39
C VAL A 388 1.17 13.26 -2.86
N ASP A 389 0.84 13.11 -1.57
CA ASP A 389 0.58 11.80 -0.96
C ASP A 389 -0.72 11.17 -1.49
N PRO A 390 -0.80 9.82 -1.60
CA PRO A 390 0.16 8.80 -1.11
C PRO A 390 1.34 8.53 -2.07
N GLY A 391 1.48 9.35 -3.11
CA GLY A 391 2.59 9.30 -4.05
C GLY A 391 2.52 8.18 -5.09
N PRO A 392 3.58 8.06 -5.92
CA PRO A 392 3.58 7.21 -7.11
C PRO A 392 3.64 5.71 -6.81
N TYR A 393 3.87 5.33 -5.55
CA TYR A 393 4.02 3.93 -5.16
C TYR A 393 2.78 3.35 -4.49
N TRP A 394 1.74 4.14 -4.26
CA TRP A 394 0.46 3.59 -3.82
C TRP A 394 -0.19 2.79 -4.94
N LEU A 395 -0.53 1.54 -4.65
CA LEU A 395 -1.04 0.58 -5.64
C LEU A 395 -2.57 0.67 -5.75
N TRP A 396 -3.06 1.76 -6.34
CA TRP A 396 -4.50 2.02 -6.49
C TRP A 396 -5.31 0.84 -7.04
N GLY A 397 -4.79 0.12 -8.03
CA GLY A 397 -5.47 -1.04 -8.61
C GLY A 397 -5.61 -2.21 -7.63
N TYR A 398 -4.54 -2.51 -6.89
CA TYR A 398 -4.53 -3.52 -5.83
C TYR A 398 -5.46 -3.10 -4.69
N TYR A 399 -5.35 -1.86 -4.22
CA TYR A 399 -6.17 -1.30 -3.15
C TYR A 399 -7.67 -1.38 -3.46
N PHE A 400 -8.08 -0.95 -4.67
CA PHE A 400 -9.47 -1.05 -5.11
C PHE A 400 -9.95 -2.50 -5.21
N SER A 401 -9.08 -3.44 -5.61
CA SER A 401 -9.44 -4.86 -5.64
C SER A 401 -9.71 -5.42 -4.24
N LEU A 402 -8.99 -4.94 -3.22
CA LEU A 402 -9.22 -5.30 -1.82
C LEU A 402 -10.53 -4.70 -1.29
N ILE A 403 -10.81 -3.44 -1.60
CA ILE A 403 -12.10 -2.79 -1.23
C ILE A 403 -13.26 -3.54 -1.89
N ASN A 404 -13.11 -3.92 -3.16
CA ASN A 404 -14.11 -4.71 -3.85
C ASN A 404 -14.32 -6.08 -3.19
N ALA A 405 -13.23 -6.74 -2.83
CA ALA A 405 -13.28 -8.02 -2.11
C ALA A 405 -13.83 -7.90 -0.68
N ALA A 406 -13.81 -6.71 -0.08
CA ALA A 406 -14.50 -6.38 1.17
C ALA A 406 -16.01 -6.08 0.98
N GLY A 407 -16.54 -6.28 -0.23
CA GLY A 407 -17.97 -6.28 -0.53
C GLY A 407 -18.53 -4.94 -1.01
N VAL A 408 -17.71 -4.07 -1.60
CA VAL A 408 -18.19 -2.87 -2.30
C VAL A 408 -18.06 -3.10 -3.81
N ALA A 409 -19.18 -3.16 -4.52
CA ALA A 409 -19.13 -3.33 -5.98
C ALA A 409 -18.54 -2.07 -6.65
N TYR A 410 -17.75 -2.27 -7.71
CA TYR A 410 -17.44 -1.18 -8.63
C TYR A 410 -18.74 -0.61 -9.20
N PRO A 411 -18.80 0.71 -9.46
CA PRO A 411 -19.95 1.31 -10.12
C PRO A 411 -20.18 0.63 -11.48
N ARG A 412 -21.45 0.41 -11.84
CA ARG A 412 -21.78 -0.08 -13.17
C ARG A 412 -21.42 1.03 -14.16
N ASN A 413 -20.62 0.71 -15.18
CA ASN A 413 -20.21 1.68 -16.20
C ASN A 413 -21.44 2.43 -16.74
N MET A 414 -21.61 3.69 -16.33
CA MET A 414 -22.64 4.57 -16.86
C MET A 414 -22.17 5.06 -18.23
N GLY A 415 -22.46 4.27 -19.26
CA GLY A 415 -22.18 4.60 -20.65
C GLY A 415 -20.74 4.29 -21.09
N MET A 416 -20.59 3.49 -22.15
CA MET A 416 -19.30 3.40 -22.85
C MET A 416 -19.14 4.62 -23.75
N SER A 417 -18.45 5.66 -23.28
CA SER A 417 -17.95 6.69 -24.20
C SER A 417 -16.81 6.11 -25.03
N THR A 418 -16.93 6.18 -26.35
CA THR A 418 -15.87 5.70 -27.26
C THR A 418 -14.65 6.61 -27.32
N LYS A 419 -14.71 7.80 -26.69
CA LYS A 419 -13.62 8.79 -26.63
C LYS A 419 -13.00 8.97 -25.24
N MET A 420 -13.22 8.01 -24.34
CA MET A 420 -12.70 8.03 -22.98
C MET A 420 -11.84 6.81 -22.69
N ILE A 421 -10.78 7.04 -21.91
CA ILE A 421 -9.89 6.00 -21.40
C ILE A 421 -9.75 6.15 -19.89
N THR A 422 -9.71 5.04 -19.15
CA THR A 422 -9.20 5.03 -17.78
C THR A 422 -7.83 4.39 -17.78
N VAL A 423 -6.88 5.10 -17.19
CA VAL A 423 -5.50 4.65 -17.07
C VAL A 423 -5.42 3.60 -16.00
N SER A 424 -4.81 2.46 -16.29
CA SER A 424 -4.59 1.41 -15.31
C SER A 424 -3.17 0.90 -15.41
N SER A 425 -2.51 0.77 -14.26
CA SER A 425 -1.17 0.19 -14.21
C SER A 425 -1.28 -1.29 -13.92
N GLU A 426 -0.73 -2.16 -14.77
CA GLU A 426 -0.56 -3.57 -14.38
C GLU A 426 0.33 -3.68 -13.14
N LYS A 427 1.33 -2.80 -13.06
CA LYS A 427 2.22 -2.68 -11.90
C LYS A 427 1.50 -2.14 -10.66
N GLY A 428 0.36 -1.49 -10.83
CA GLY A 428 -0.49 -1.01 -9.75
C GLY A 428 -1.57 -2.01 -9.32
N ARG A 429 -1.71 -3.15 -10.00
CA ARG A 429 -2.71 -4.20 -9.68
C ARG A 429 -2.17 -5.26 -8.73
N VAL A 430 -0.86 -5.41 -8.69
CA VAL A 430 -0.15 -6.35 -7.82
C VAL A 430 1.15 -5.71 -7.33
N PRO A 431 1.53 -5.91 -6.06
CA PRO A 431 2.90 -5.65 -5.60
C PRO A 431 3.92 -6.33 -6.52
N LEU A 432 4.86 -5.57 -7.10
CA LEU A 432 5.86 -6.10 -8.04
C LEU A 432 7.24 -6.12 -7.42
N GLY A 433 7.80 -7.32 -7.39
CA GLY A 433 9.19 -7.51 -7.03
C GLY A 433 9.57 -8.97 -7.05
N ARG A 434 10.87 -9.19 -7.00
CA ARG A 434 11.41 -10.43 -6.48
C ARG A 434 11.76 -10.15 -5.04
N HIS A 435 11.79 -11.20 -4.25
CA HIS A 435 12.11 -11.01 -2.85
C HIS A 435 11.17 -10.06 -2.14
N GLY A 436 9.86 -10.19 -2.34
CA GLY A 436 8.82 -9.52 -1.54
C GLY A 436 8.89 -8.00 -1.35
N ARG A 437 9.89 -7.39 -1.96
CA ARG A 437 10.18 -5.98 -2.03
C ARG A 437 9.35 -5.48 -3.17
N GLU A 438 8.31 -4.70 -2.89
CA GLU A 438 7.83 -3.79 -3.91
C GLU A 438 9.04 -3.00 -4.40
N THR A 439 9.21 -2.99 -5.71
CA THR A 439 10.39 -2.36 -6.30
C THR A 439 10.01 -0.96 -6.73
N ALA A 440 11.01 -0.11 -6.98
CA ALA A 440 10.77 1.13 -7.70
C ALA A 440 10.06 0.90 -9.06
N SER A 441 9.98 -0.34 -9.56
CA SER A 441 9.17 -0.70 -10.73
C SER A 441 7.68 -0.52 -10.51
N ASN A 442 7.16 -0.57 -9.28
CA ASN A 442 5.75 -0.32 -8.91
C ASN A 442 5.31 1.15 -9.07
N TYR A 443 6.18 1.99 -9.62
CA TYR A 443 5.86 3.37 -9.98
C TYR A 443 4.62 3.43 -10.89
N ASN A 444 3.59 4.16 -10.43
CA ASN A 444 2.26 4.23 -11.03
C ASN A 444 1.92 5.58 -11.67
N PHE A 445 2.89 6.50 -11.78
CA PHE A 445 2.70 7.71 -12.58
C PHE A 445 3.04 7.46 -14.04
N PHE A 446 2.26 8.08 -14.94
CA PHE A 446 2.40 7.96 -16.39
C PHE A 446 2.82 9.30 -16.99
N PRO A 447 3.97 9.37 -17.67
CA PRO A 447 4.50 10.64 -18.17
C PRO A 447 3.69 11.20 -19.34
N LEU A 448 3.67 12.53 -19.41
CA LEU A 448 3.07 13.30 -20.49
C LEU A 448 4.15 13.89 -21.41
N TYR A 449 3.87 13.90 -22.70
CA TYR A 449 4.77 14.33 -23.76
C TYR A 449 4.18 15.50 -24.55
N THR A 450 5.05 16.33 -25.10
CA THR A 450 4.70 17.47 -25.96
C THR A 450 4.31 17.05 -27.38
N GLY A 451 4.55 15.80 -27.76
CA GLY A 451 4.26 15.28 -29.10
C GLY A 451 3.89 13.79 -29.10
N PRO A 452 3.39 13.26 -30.22
CA PRO A 452 2.92 11.87 -30.36
C PRO A 452 4.06 10.86 -30.49
N SER A 453 5.13 11.06 -29.71
CA SER A 453 6.29 10.18 -29.67
C SER A 453 6.93 10.19 -28.30
N THR A 454 7.37 9.04 -27.81
CA THR A 454 8.19 8.98 -26.59
C THR A 454 9.58 9.61 -26.77
N HIS A 455 10.01 9.89 -28.01
CA HIS A 455 11.17 10.73 -28.32
C HIS A 455 10.87 12.24 -28.29
N SER A 456 9.60 12.66 -28.17
CA SER A 456 9.27 14.07 -27.95
C SER A 456 9.66 14.49 -26.54
N ALA A 457 9.85 15.80 -26.33
CA ALA A 457 10.12 16.32 -24.99
C ALA A 457 8.95 16.00 -24.04
N LEU A 458 9.26 15.72 -22.78
CA LEU A 458 8.24 15.64 -21.72
C LEU A 458 7.53 17.00 -21.57
N ALA A 459 6.28 16.96 -21.13
CA ALA A 459 5.59 18.16 -20.71
C ALA A 459 6.37 18.86 -19.57
N PRO A 460 6.29 20.21 -19.47
CA PRO A 460 7.00 20.97 -18.45
C PRO A 460 6.72 20.45 -17.04
N ARG A 461 7.76 20.36 -16.22
CA ARG A 461 7.70 19.89 -14.84
C ARG A 461 8.22 20.94 -13.86
N ALA A 462 7.68 20.94 -12.64
CA ALA A 462 8.11 21.84 -11.57
C ALA A 462 9.31 21.28 -10.77
N GLY A 463 9.31 19.98 -10.50
CA GLY A 463 10.28 19.31 -9.65
C GLY A 463 11.16 18.33 -10.40
N ASN A 464 12.04 17.65 -9.66
CA ASN A 464 12.86 16.55 -10.18
C ASN A 464 12.76 15.28 -9.31
N ASP A 465 12.01 15.34 -8.21
CA ASP A 465 11.78 14.21 -7.32
C ASP A 465 10.75 13.22 -7.91
N ALA A 466 10.68 12.03 -7.32
CA ALA A 466 9.81 10.96 -7.81
C ALA A 466 8.31 11.26 -7.63
N THR A 467 7.98 12.16 -6.71
CA THR A 467 6.61 12.56 -6.33
C THR A 467 6.10 13.78 -7.10
N ASP A 468 6.90 14.38 -7.98
CA ASP A 468 6.45 15.48 -8.83
C ASP A 468 5.29 15.00 -9.72
N GLU A 469 4.12 15.62 -9.58
CA GLU A 469 2.87 15.29 -10.28
C GLU A 469 2.59 16.19 -11.49
N THR A 470 3.45 17.19 -11.76
CA THR A 470 3.11 18.28 -12.69
C THR A 470 3.04 17.85 -14.16
N ASN A 471 3.73 16.78 -14.54
CA ASN A 471 3.83 16.33 -15.94
C ASN A 471 3.45 14.85 -16.14
N ASN A 472 2.61 14.32 -15.26
CA ASN A 472 2.19 12.93 -15.28
C ASN A 472 0.79 12.76 -14.69
N ILE A 473 0.24 11.56 -14.83
CA ILE A 473 -1.05 11.21 -14.26
C ILE A 473 -0.97 9.93 -13.43
N GLU A 474 -1.86 9.81 -12.46
CA GLU A 474 -2.03 8.62 -11.64
C GLU A 474 -2.83 7.50 -12.33
N ALA A 475 -2.66 6.29 -11.80
CA ALA A 475 -3.49 5.16 -12.16
C ALA A 475 -4.93 5.29 -11.61
N GLY A 476 -5.89 4.82 -12.39
CA GLY A 476 -7.31 4.76 -12.06
C GLY A 476 -8.11 6.01 -12.48
N ILE A 477 -7.46 7.03 -13.03
CA ILE A 477 -8.11 8.27 -13.47
C ILE A 477 -8.54 8.18 -14.95
N SER A 478 -9.70 8.75 -15.24
CA SER A 478 -10.29 8.79 -16.59
C SER A 478 -9.97 10.10 -17.33
N TYR A 479 -9.61 10.00 -18.60
CA TYR A 479 -9.38 11.15 -19.48
C TYR A 479 -10.12 11.00 -20.81
N ALA A 480 -10.64 12.13 -21.30
CA ALA A 480 -11.18 12.26 -22.63
C ALA A 480 -10.01 12.49 -23.59
N TYR A 481 -10.00 11.78 -24.72
CA TYR A 481 -8.96 11.94 -25.73
C TYR A 481 -9.53 12.50 -27.03
N THR A 482 -8.77 13.40 -27.65
CA THR A 482 -9.13 14.04 -28.92
C THR A 482 -8.53 13.30 -30.12
N ASN A 483 -7.42 12.60 -29.91
CA ASN A 483 -6.73 11.83 -30.94
C ASN A 483 -5.95 10.68 -30.30
N PHE A 484 -5.63 9.65 -31.08
CA PHE A 484 -4.69 8.61 -30.66
C PHE A 484 -3.87 8.11 -31.85
N THR A 485 -2.64 7.68 -31.57
CA THR A 485 -1.76 7.03 -32.56
C THR A 485 -0.89 5.99 -31.86
N LEU A 486 -0.28 5.09 -32.64
CA LEU A 486 0.86 4.35 -32.13
C LEU A 486 2.04 5.31 -31.92
N ASP A 487 2.85 5.02 -30.91
CA ASP A 487 4.07 5.78 -30.63
C ASP A 487 5.00 5.77 -31.85
N LYS A 488 5.30 6.97 -32.36
CA LYS A 488 6.15 7.15 -33.55
C LYS A 488 7.62 6.75 -33.30
N ALA A 489 8.04 6.62 -32.05
CA ALA A 489 9.35 6.04 -31.72
C ALA A 489 9.40 4.51 -31.87
N GLY A 490 8.26 3.85 -32.13
CA GLY A 490 8.21 2.41 -32.37
C GLY A 490 8.23 1.55 -31.10
N THR A 491 7.95 2.11 -29.92
CA THR A 491 7.92 1.36 -28.64
C THR A 491 6.73 0.40 -28.53
N GLY A 492 5.74 0.50 -29.42
CA GLY A 492 4.48 -0.24 -29.33
C GLY A 492 3.46 0.34 -28.34
N LEU A 493 3.79 1.46 -27.67
CA LEU A 493 2.85 2.20 -26.85
C LEU A 493 1.79 2.90 -27.72
N ARG A 494 0.64 3.18 -27.12
CA ARG A 494 -0.40 4.05 -27.70
C ARG A 494 -0.26 5.43 -27.09
N MET A 495 -0.21 6.44 -27.95
CA MET A 495 -0.16 7.85 -27.58
C MET A 495 -1.57 8.42 -27.69
N TYR A 496 -2.12 8.93 -26.57
CA TYR A 496 -3.42 9.58 -26.52
C TYR A 496 -3.24 11.08 -26.34
N GLN A 497 -3.85 11.87 -27.20
CA GLN A 497 -3.87 13.31 -27.03
C GLN A 497 -5.03 13.67 -26.09
N ILE A 498 -4.72 14.30 -24.96
CA ILE A 498 -5.69 14.69 -23.93
C ILE A 498 -5.53 16.18 -23.61
N TRP A 499 -6.58 16.80 -23.08
CA TRP A 499 -6.46 18.11 -22.45
C TRP A 499 -5.94 17.95 -21.01
N TYR A 500 -4.99 18.79 -20.62
CA TYR A 500 -4.33 18.74 -19.32
C TYR A 500 -3.95 20.16 -18.87
N GLY A 501 -4.09 20.46 -17.57
CA GLY A 501 -3.65 21.74 -16.99
C GLY A 501 -2.14 21.76 -16.81
N LEU A 502 -1.42 22.60 -17.56
CA LEU A 502 0.03 22.73 -17.42
C LEU A 502 0.40 24.01 -16.67
N GLU A 503 1.38 23.92 -15.76
CA GLU A 503 1.99 25.07 -15.09
C GLU A 503 2.98 25.78 -16.03
N THR A 504 2.45 26.46 -17.06
CA THR A 504 3.28 27.07 -18.11
C THR A 504 4.06 28.30 -17.68
N HIS A 505 3.75 28.85 -16.50
CA HIS A 505 4.28 30.13 -16.01
C HIS A 505 5.38 29.97 -14.95
N LEU A 506 5.85 28.76 -14.69
CA LEU A 506 6.86 28.48 -13.66
C LEU A 506 8.18 29.25 -13.84
N ARG A 507 8.51 29.63 -15.08
CA ARG A 507 9.79 30.26 -15.44
C ARG A 507 9.64 31.69 -15.96
N ASP A 508 8.44 32.25 -15.90
CA ASP A 508 8.19 33.62 -16.31
C ASP A 508 8.82 34.63 -15.34
N LYS A 509 9.03 35.87 -15.79
CA LYS A 509 9.57 36.96 -14.93
C LYS A 509 8.74 37.17 -13.65
N LYS A 510 7.43 36.91 -13.73
CA LYS A 510 6.52 36.78 -12.59
C LYS A 510 6.03 35.33 -12.61
N SER A 511 6.75 34.45 -11.92
CA SER A 511 6.42 33.04 -11.90
C SER A 511 5.04 32.81 -11.26
N SER A 512 4.35 31.77 -11.71
CA SER A 512 3.05 31.38 -11.19
C SER A 512 2.81 29.90 -11.39
N HIS A 513 2.15 29.28 -10.40
CA HIS A 513 1.63 27.91 -10.48
C HIS A 513 0.26 27.83 -11.15
N ARG A 514 -0.26 28.96 -11.66
CA ARG A 514 -1.53 28.98 -12.38
C ARG A 514 -1.43 28.09 -13.62
N ASN A 515 -2.42 27.20 -13.75
CA ASN A 515 -2.47 26.22 -14.81
C ASN A 515 -3.17 26.77 -16.06
N SER A 516 -2.70 26.36 -17.23
CA SER A 516 -3.38 26.61 -18.50
C SER A 516 -3.64 25.28 -19.21
N ALA A 517 -4.88 25.05 -19.64
CA ALA A 517 -5.21 23.83 -20.37
C ALA A 517 -4.49 23.81 -21.72
N ARG A 518 -3.78 22.72 -21.97
CA ARG A 518 -3.09 22.45 -23.23
C ARG A 518 -3.30 21.00 -23.62
N GLN A 519 -3.20 20.73 -24.92
CA GLN A 519 -3.14 19.35 -25.38
C GLN A 519 -1.75 18.77 -25.15
N VAL A 520 -1.71 17.62 -24.52
CA VAL A 520 -0.50 16.82 -24.27
C VAL A 520 -0.74 15.39 -24.73
N TRP A 521 0.36 14.63 -24.86
CA TRP A 521 0.32 13.25 -25.29
C TRP A 521 0.66 12.32 -24.15
N LEU A 522 -0.26 11.44 -23.81
CA LEU A 522 -0.13 10.42 -22.79
C LEU A 522 0.28 9.09 -23.43
N ALA A 523 1.40 8.52 -23.00
CA ALA A 523 1.91 7.25 -23.50
C ALA A 523 1.43 6.08 -22.63
N LEU A 524 0.64 5.17 -23.19
CA LEU A 524 0.09 4.02 -22.46
C LEU A 524 0.39 2.68 -23.16
N PRO A 525 0.79 1.64 -22.41
CA PRO A 525 0.74 0.27 -22.89
C PRO A 525 -0.70 -0.12 -23.25
N ALA A 526 -0.92 -0.92 -24.30
CA ALA A 526 -2.28 -1.31 -24.71
C ALA A 526 -3.07 -2.01 -23.59
N ARG A 527 -2.38 -2.78 -22.74
CA ARG A 527 -2.92 -3.49 -21.57
C ARG A 527 -3.28 -2.59 -20.37
N SER A 528 -2.80 -1.36 -20.39
CA SER A 528 -3.05 -0.34 -19.36
C SER A 528 -4.34 0.44 -19.58
N ILE A 529 -5.17 0.05 -20.55
CA ILE A 529 -6.29 0.86 -21.03
C ILE A 529 -7.61 0.13 -20.75
N ASN A 530 -8.41 0.70 -19.86
CA ASN A 530 -9.79 0.30 -19.69
C ASN A 530 -10.66 1.20 -20.58
N ARG A 531 -11.24 0.62 -21.65
CA ARG A 531 -12.08 1.36 -22.61
C ARG A 531 -13.46 1.60 -22.05
N GLY A 532 -14.04 2.76 -22.37
CA GLY A 532 -15.36 3.17 -21.89
C GLY A 532 -15.30 4.04 -20.64
N GLY A 533 -14.21 3.92 -19.85
CA GLY A 533 -13.88 4.68 -18.64
C GLY A 533 -14.97 4.78 -17.56
N THR A 534 -14.71 5.61 -16.54
CA THR A 534 -15.69 5.99 -15.50
C THR A 534 -15.90 7.50 -15.53
N GLY A 535 -17.15 7.93 -15.59
CA GLY A 535 -17.55 9.35 -15.63
C GLY A 535 -18.25 9.75 -16.93
N MET A 536 -18.42 11.05 -17.13
CA MET A 536 -19.00 11.64 -18.34
C MET A 536 -17.99 12.57 -19.00
N VAL A 537 -18.01 12.61 -20.33
CA VAL A 537 -17.21 13.58 -21.09
C VAL A 537 -17.90 14.93 -21.01
N VAL A 538 -17.15 15.99 -20.70
CA VAL A 538 -17.64 17.37 -20.70
C VAL A 538 -16.85 18.19 -21.71
N LEU A 539 -17.56 18.92 -22.56
CA LEU A 539 -16.99 19.78 -23.61
C LEU A 539 -17.19 21.24 -23.22
N LEU A 540 -16.11 22.03 -23.16
CA LEU A 540 -16.23 23.44 -22.88
C LEU A 540 -16.80 24.20 -24.08
N THR A 541 -17.90 24.91 -23.86
CA THR A 541 -18.59 25.69 -24.90
C THR A 541 -17.98 27.07 -25.10
N ASP A 542 -17.23 27.58 -24.11
CA ASP A 542 -16.51 28.85 -24.13
C ASP A 542 -15.16 28.79 -23.40
N ASN A 543 -14.37 29.87 -23.50
CA ASN A 543 -13.17 30.03 -22.68
C ASN A 543 -13.58 30.13 -21.21
N SER A 544 -13.10 29.20 -20.38
CA SER A 544 -13.59 29.02 -19.03
C SER A 544 -12.49 29.20 -17.99
N LYS A 545 -12.86 29.79 -16.85
CA LYS A 545 -12.05 29.79 -15.63
C LYS A 545 -12.19 28.43 -14.95
N ILE A 546 -11.11 27.93 -14.37
CA ILE A 546 -11.06 26.64 -13.65
C ILE A 546 -10.81 26.91 -12.17
N TYR A 547 -11.61 26.29 -11.31
CA TYR A 547 -11.64 26.59 -9.88
C TYR A 547 -11.19 25.40 -9.01
N SER A 548 -10.60 25.70 -7.84
CA SER A 548 -10.19 24.69 -6.84
C SER A 548 -11.35 24.12 -6.03
N GLN A 549 -12.52 24.75 -6.12
CA GLN A 549 -13.78 24.37 -5.49
C GLN A 549 -14.93 24.98 -6.31
N PRO A 550 -16.17 24.47 -6.19
CA PRO A 550 -17.35 25.13 -6.74
C PRO A 550 -17.46 26.59 -6.29
N GLY A 551 -17.90 27.45 -7.21
CA GLY A 551 -18.10 28.88 -6.98
C GLY A 551 -17.30 29.76 -7.94
N THR A 552 -17.65 31.05 -8.00
CA THR A 552 -17.14 32.00 -8.99
C THR A 552 -16.15 33.02 -8.44
N ASP A 553 -15.77 32.93 -7.16
CA ASP A 553 -14.79 33.83 -6.54
C ASP A 553 -13.40 33.62 -7.17
N ASP A 554 -12.87 34.69 -7.79
CA ASP A 554 -11.61 34.69 -8.52
C ASP A 554 -10.41 34.28 -7.66
N LYS A 555 -10.50 34.38 -6.31
CA LYS A 555 -9.42 33.89 -5.44
C LYS A 555 -9.23 32.38 -5.52
N TYR A 556 -10.28 31.63 -5.88
CA TYR A 556 -10.26 30.18 -6.05
C TYR A 556 -9.97 29.75 -7.49
N GLN A 557 -9.76 30.71 -8.40
CA GLN A 557 -9.36 30.39 -9.77
C GLN A 557 -7.93 29.84 -9.77
N ILE A 558 -7.77 28.59 -10.18
CA ILE A 558 -6.48 27.89 -10.27
C ILE A 558 -5.99 27.70 -11.71
N GLY A 559 -6.84 27.95 -12.69
CA GLY A 559 -6.44 27.86 -14.08
C GLY A 559 -7.43 28.42 -15.08
N ASP A 560 -7.17 28.12 -16.35
CA ASP A 560 -8.02 28.43 -17.50
C ASP A 560 -8.02 27.29 -18.51
N ALA A 561 -9.10 27.22 -19.27
CA ALA A 561 -9.24 26.28 -20.37
C ALA A 561 -9.93 26.95 -21.56
N PRO A 562 -9.45 26.70 -22.80
CA PRO A 562 -10.05 27.31 -23.98
C PRO A 562 -11.35 26.61 -24.37
N LYS A 563 -12.18 27.32 -25.13
CA LYS A 563 -13.33 26.75 -25.84
C LYS A 563 -12.92 25.49 -26.62
N GLY A 564 -13.74 24.44 -26.52
CA GLY A 564 -13.49 23.15 -27.16
C GLY A 564 -12.53 22.24 -26.38
N ALA A 565 -12.04 22.65 -25.21
CA ALA A 565 -11.38 21.73 -24.30
C ALA A 565 -12.36 20.66 -23.82
N THR A 566 -11.87 19.43 -23.62
CA THR A 566 -12.68 18.29 -23.26
C THR A 566 -12.06 17.58 -22.07
N PHE A 567 -12.86 17.36 -21.03
CA PHE A 567 -12.44 16.68 -19.80
C PHE A 567 -13.38 15.53 -19.46
N VAL A 568 -13.05 14.80 -18.39
CA VAL A 568 -13.95 13.81 -17.81
C VAL A 568 -14.36 14.30 -16.45
N SER A 569 -15.67 14.24 -16.20
CA SER A 569 -16.29 14.50 -14.91
C SER A 569 -16.69 13.19 -14.24
N GLY A 570 -16.17 12.96 -13.03
CA GLY A 570 -16.53 11.80 -12.22
C GLY A 570 -17.70 12.05 -11.26
N LEU A 571 -17.95 13.31 -10.92
CA LEU A 571 -19.08 13.72 -10.09
C LEU A 571 -19.51 15.17 -10.36
N SER A 572 -20.74 15.49 -9.97
CA SER A 572 -21.26 16.86 -9.93
C SER A 572 -21.78 17.19 -8.53
N VAL A 573 -21.80 18.47 -8.22
CA VAL A 573 -22.38 19.02 -6.99
C VAL A 573 -23.20 20.24 -7.34
N GLN A 574 -24.27 20.46 -6.59
CA GLN A 574 -25.04 21.69 -6.68
C GLN A 574 -24.47 22.71 -5.71
N ASP A 575 -24.18 23.93 -6.18
CA ASP A 575 -23.78 25.06 -5.33
C ASP A 575 -24.58 26.30 -5.72
N HIS A 576 -25.39 26.79 -4.77
CA HIS A 576 -26.40 27.82 -5.02
C HIS A 576 -27.38 27.44 -6.16
N ASP A 577 -27.43 28.23 -7.23
CA ASP A 577 -28.35 28.08 -8.36
C ASP A 577 -27.71 27.38 -9.58
N ASP A 578 -26.42 27.01 -9.50
CA ASP A 578 -25.67 26.38 -10.60
C ASP A 578 -25.20 24.96 -10.22
N ASP A 579 -25.26 24.04 -11.16
CA ASP A 579 -24.57 22.76 -11.05
C ASP A 579 -23.08 22.93 -11.42
N TRP A 580 -22.22 22.26 -10.67
CA TRP A 580 -20.78 22.27 -10.84
C TRP A 580 -20.27 20.87 -11.09
N TYR A 581 -19.41 20.74 -12.09
CA TYR A 581 -18.85 19.47 -12.52
C TYR A 581 -17.37 19.42 -12.15
N GLU A 582 -17.00 18.36 -11.43
CA GLU A 582 -15.60 18.02 -11.24
C GLU A 582 -14.99 17.67 -12.60
N ILE A 583 -13.73 18.03 -12.82
CA ILE A 583 -12.95 17.63 -13.97
C ILE A 583 -11.54 17.21 -13.56
N ASN A 584 -11.03 16.16 -14.22
CA ASN A 584 -9.61 15.80 -14.14
C ASN A 584 -8.77 16.85 -14.89
N TYR A 585 -8.31 17.86 -14.17
CA TYR A 585 -7.62 19.03 -14.70
C TYR A 585 -6.22 19.10 -14.12
N ASN A 586 -5.26 18.54 -14.85
CA ASN A 586 -3.94 18.17 -14.36
C ASN A 586 -3.99 16.86 -13.53
N HIS A 587 -3.05 16.65 -12.61
CA HIS A 587 -3.09 15.54 -11.66
C HIS A 587 -4.23 15.65 -10.63
N ARG A 588 -4.92 16.79 -10.58
CA ARG A 588 -5.87 17.20 -9.56
C ARG A 588 -7.29 17.32 -10.12
N GLN A 589 -8.25 17.15 -9.23
CA GLN A 589 -9.63 17.53 -9.46
C GLN A 589 -9.73 19.06 -9.54
N ALA A 590 -10.59 19.56 -10.41
CA ALA A 590 -10.95 20.97 -10.46
C ALA A 590 -12.43 21.12 -10.85
N TRP A 591 -12.94 22.34 -10.81
CA TRP A 591 -14.37 22.60 -10.93
C TRP A 591 -14.67 23.60 -12.05
N ILE A 592 -15.73 23.28 -12.78
CA ILE A 592 -16.32 24.11 -13.83
C ILE A 592 -17.85 24.16 -13.66
N SER A 593 -18.44 25.31 -13.97
CA SER A 593 -19.90 25.49 -13.93
C SER A 593 -20.56 24.82 -15.14
N GLU A 594 -21.76 24.27 -14.92
CA GLU A 594 -22.64 23.72 -15.96
C GLU A 594 -22.84 24.70 -17.13
N SER A 595 -22.94 26.00 -16.83
CA SER A 595 -23.15 27.03 -17.85
C SER A 595 -22.03 27.10 -18.90
N SER A 596 -20.88 26.48 -18.61
CA SER A 596 -19.68 26.50 -19.46
C SER A 596 -19.50 25.22 -20.27
N ILE A 597 -20.41 24.24 -20.17
CA ILE A 597 -20.23 22.91 -20.75
C ILE A 597 -21.43 22.39 -21.55
N ASP A 598 -21.13 21.47 -22.47
CA ASP A 598 -22.04 20.56 -23.16
C ASP A 598 -21.60 19.11 -22.90
N PHE A 599 -22.55 18.15 -23.03
CA PHE A 599 -22.34 16.71 -22.81
C PHE A 599 -22.15 15.89 -24.10
#